data_AF-A0A973PZY0-F1
#
_entry.id   AF-A0A973PZY0-F1
#
_cell.length_a   1.000
_cell.length_b   1.000
_cell.length_c   1.000
_cell.angle_alpha   90.00
_cell.angle_beta   90.00
_cell.angle_gamma   90.00
#
_symmetry.space_group_name_H-M   'P 1'
#
loop_
_entity.id
_entity.type
_entity.pdbx_description
1 polymer ?
#
loop_
_entity_poly.entity_id
_entity_poly.type
_entity_poly.pdbx_seq_one_letter_code
_entity_poly.pdbx_strand_id
1 'polypeptide(L)'
;MDGQDGEPRADIERVIDPLRANMPEAGDPGFQAIRTMGNPVPLLVKNDGKELLQLWLEPFGQDYWLNPGEEVYVTSYGTWNDLPFEVVHEADCITVWATSWFATVSDRDGEEFPPGRRTGGNQGPVRA
;
A
#
# COMPACT_ATOMS: atom_id res chain seq x y z
N MET A 1 15.76 -34.99 -5.16
CA MET A 1 16.37 -33.64 -5.21
C MET A 1 15.51 -32.82 -6.14
N ASP A 2 14.25 -32.51 -5.80
CA ASP A 2 13.72 -31.74 -4.66
C ASP A 2 14.21 -30.28 -4.66
N GLY A 3 13.25 -29.36 -4.80
CA GLY A 3 13.43 -27.91 -4.71
C GLY A 3 12.21 -27.20 -5.28
N GLN A 4 11.20 -27.00 -4.43
CA GLN A 4 9.95 -26.29 -4.71
C GLN A 4 10.21 -24.79 -4.95
N ASP A 5 9.88 -24.31 -6.15
CA ASP A 5 9.68 -22.87 -6.40
C ASP A 5 8.23 -22.53 -6.04
N GLY A 6 8.02 -22.18 -4.77
CA GLY A 6 6.74 -21.76 -4.21
C GLY A 6 6.20 -20.52 -4.90
N GLU A 7 4.89 -20.51 -5.12
CA GLU A 7 4.13 -19.52 -5.88
C GLU A 7 4.39 -18.06 -5.47
N PRO A 8 4.76 -17.20 -6.44
CA PRO A 8 4.58 -15.76 -6.31
C PRO A 8 3.71 -15.17 -7.44
N ARG A 9 3.02 -16.00 -8.25
CA ARG A 9 2.36 -15.53 -9.48
C ARG A 9 0.85 -15.34 -9.40
N ALA A 10 0.13 -16.15 -8.64
CA ALA A 10 -1.34 -16.11 -8.64
C ALA A 10 -1.92 -14.80 -8.07
N ASP A 11 -1.32 -14.26 -7.01
CA ASP A 11 -1.80 -13.03 -6.36
C ASP A 11 -1.50 -11.77 -7.19
N ILE A 12 -0.35 -11.77 -7.86
CA ILE A 12 0.03 -10.72 -8.80
C ILE A 12 -0.85 -10.78 -10.06
N GLU A 13 -1.11 -11.97 -10.59
CA GLU A 13 -2.03 -12.16 -11.73
C GLU A 13 -3.45 -11.69 -11.41
N ARG A 14 -3.95 -11.93 -10.19
CA ARG A 14 -5.29 -11.47 -9.78
C ARG A 14 -5.43 -9.94 -9.75
N VAL A 15 -4.33 -9.22 -9.51
CA VAL A 15 -4.27 -7.75 -9.56
C VAL A 15 -4.02 -7.25 -10.98
N ILE A 16 -3.20 -7.95 -11.76
CA ILE A 16 -2.84 -7.57 -13.14
C ILE A 16 -3.94 -7.89 -14.15
N ASP A 17 -4.76 -8.92 -13.94
CA ASP A 17 -5.78 -9.35 -14.89
C ASP A 17 -6.87 -8.29 -15.15
N PRO A 18 -7.42 -7.61 -14.12
CA PRO A 18 -8.30 -6.45 -14.34
C PRO A 18 -7.62 -5.30 -15.09
N LEU A 19 -6.32 -5.08 -14.86
CA LEU A 19 -5.51 -4.07 -15.55
C LEU A 19 -5.32 -4.42 -17.04
N ARG A 20 -4.96 -5.68 -17.35
CA ARG A 20 -4.73 -6.17 -18.71
C ARG A 20 -6.02 -6.24 -19.54
N ALA A 21 -7.13 -6.66 -18.92
CA ALA A 21 -8.43 -6.76 -19.59
C ALA A 21 -9.00 -5.39 -20.00
N ASN A 22 -8.69 -4.33 -19.24
CA ASN A 22 -9.16 -2.97 -19.53
C ASN A 22 -8.14 -2.13 -20.33
N MET A 23 -6.88 -2.59 -20.47
CA MET A 23 -5.81 -1.88 -21.20
C MET A 23 -4.88 -2.83 -21.95
N PRO A 24 -5.28 -3.34 -23.13
CA PRO A 24 -4.51 -4.34 -23.88
C PRO A 24 -3.18 -3.83 -24.47
N GLU A 25 -2.95 -2.52 -24.48
CA GLU A 25 -1.70 -1.91 -24.98
C GLU A 25 -0.69 -1.57 -23.88
N ALA A 26 -1.04 -1.75 -22.60
CA ALA A 26 -0.13 -1.51 -21.50
C ALA A 26 0.76 -2.75 -21.29
N GLY A 27 1.95 -2.76 -21.91
CA GLY A 27 3.03 -3.66 -21.52
C GLY A 27 3.38 -3.53 -20.03
N ASP A 28 4.05 -4.54 -19.49
CA ASP A 28 4.39 -4.78 -18.06
C ASP A 28 4.56 -3.47 -17.24
N PRO A 29 3.55 -3.07 -16.43
CA PRO A 29 3.51 -1.73 -15.86
C PRO A 29 4.31 -1.69 -14.56
N GLY A 30 5.61 -1.42 -14.65
CA GLY A 30 6.41 -1.07 -13.48
C GLY A 30 5.90 0.22 -12.80
N PHE A 31 6.25 0.41 -11.53
CA PHE A 31 5.90 1.57 -10.67
C PHE A 31 6.01 2.95 -11.37
N GLN A 32 6.96 3.11 -12.29
CA GLN A 32 7.15 4.35 -13.07
C GLN A 32 6.08 4.57 -14.15
N ALA A 33 5.58 3.50 -14.78
CA ALA A 33 4.47 3.59 -15.73
C ALA A 33 3.18 4.05 -15.02
N ILE A 34 2.99 3.64 -13.77
CA ILE A 34 1.82 3.98 -12.96
C ILE A 34 1.77 5.47 -12.61
N ARG A 35 2.93 6.10 -12.36
CA ARG A 35 3.03 7.56 -12.17
C ARG A 35 2.59 8.38 -13.39
N THR A 36 2.50 7.76 -14.56
CA THR A 36 2.13 8.44 -15.82
C THR A 36 0.63 8.33 -16.12
N MET A 37 -0.13 7.52 -15.37
CA MET A 37 -1.55 7.19 -15.64
C MET A 37 -2.59 8.18 -15.08
N GLY A 38 -2.19 9.26 -14.41
CA GLY A 38 -3.09 10.30 -13.92
C GLY A 38 -2.35 11.36 -13.09
N ASN A 39 -3.05 12.40 -12.62
CA ASN A 39 -2.47 13.31 -11.62
C ASN A 39 -2.43 12.58 -10.26
N PRO A 40 -1.24 12.21 -9.74
CA PRO A 40 -1.16 11.56 -8.45
C PRO A 40 -1.62 12.53 -7.35
N VAL A 41 -2.46 12.04 -6.44
CA VAL A 41 -2.84 12.81 -5.25
C VAL A 41 -2.25 12.14 -4.02
N PRO A 42 -1.22 12.75 -3.40
CA PRO A 42 -0.63 12.21 -2.18
C PRO A 42 -1.41 12.65 -0.93
N LEU A 43 -1.56 11.74 0.02
CA LEU A 43 -2.01 11.95 1.39
C LEU A 43 -0.87 11.62 2.35
N LEU A 44 -0.41 12.61 3.11
CA LEU A 44 0.58 12.39 4.16
C LEU A 44 -0.09 11.76 5.39
N VAL A 45 0.44 10.63 5.83
CA VAL A 45 0.11 9.98 7.10
C VAL A 45 1.34 10.01 7.98
N LYS A 46 1.24 10.65 9.15
CA LYS A 46 2.37 10.82 10.08
C LYS A 46 2.00 10.33 11.46
N ASN A 47 2.86 9.49 12.04
CA ASN A 47 2.74 9.08 13.43
C ASN A 47 3.51 10.04 14.35
N ASP A 48 2.87 11.15 14.76
CA ASP A 48 3.40 12.03 15.81
C ASP A 48 3.03 11.55 17.24
N GLY A 49 2.44 10.36 17.35
CA GLY A 49 2.12 9.71 18.61
C GLY A 49 3.34 9.12 19.32
N LYS A 50 3.09 8.49 20.46
CA LYS A 50 4.12 7.77 21.25
C LYS A 50 4.08 6.26 21.04
N GLU A 51 3.01 5.77 20.43
CA GLU A 51 2.75 4.35 20.22
C GLU A 51 2.86 4.01 18.74
N LEU A 52 2.95 2.71 18.45
CA LEU A 52 2.92 2.21 17.08
C LEU A 52 1.55 2.49 16.46
N LEU A 53 1.54 3.04 15.24
CA LEU A 53 0.33 3.36 14.50
C LEU A 53 0.14 2.36 13.35
N GLN A 54 -1.04 1.73 13.29
CA GLN A 54 -1.45 0.97 12.13
C GLN A 54 -2.05 1.91 11.06
N LEU A 55 -1.68 1.70 9.81
CA LEU A 55 -2.32 2.28 8.63
C LEU A 55 -2.93 1.14 7.82
N TRP A 56 -4.25 1.14 7.69
CA TRP A 56 -5.00 0.16 6.90
C TRP A 56 -5.43 0.78 5.57
N LEU A 57 -4.93 0.25 4.46
CA LEU A 57 -5.20 0.74 3.12
C LEU A 57 -6.26 -0.13 2.44
N GLU A 58 -7.39 0.50 2.17
CA GLU A 58 -8.55 -0.11 1.52
C GLU A 58 -8.78 0.53 0.14
N PRO A 59 -9.43 -0.16 -0.81
CA PRO A 59 -9.99 -1.51 -0.76
C PRO A 59 -8.94 -2.63 -0.94
N PHE A 60 -7.64 -2.29 -0.86
CA PHE A 60 -6.54 -3.19 -1.18
C PHE A 60 -6.22 -4.20 -0.06
N GLY A 61 -6.77 -4.02 1.14
CA GLY A 61 -6.56 -4.92 2.28
C GLY A 61 -5.11 -4.99 2.74
N GLN A 62 -4.36 -3.90 2.59
CA GLN A 62 -2.94 -3.84 2.96
C GLN A 62 -2.76 -3.07 4.27
N ASP A 63 -1.98 -3.61 5.19
CA ASP A 63 -1.62 -2.93 6.43
C ASP A 63 -0.18 -2.41 6.39
N TYR A 64 0.05 -1.28 7.03
CA TYR A 64 1.35 -0.65 7.22
C TYR A 64 1.48 -0.23 8.67
N TRP A 65 2.71 -0.19 9.18
CA TRP A 65 2.95 0.11 10.58
C TRP A 65 4.02 1.18 10.69
N LEU A 66 3.64 2.30 11.29
CA LEU A 66 4.49 3.47 11.47
C LEU A 66 4.96 3.54 12.92
N ASN A 67 6.27 3.52 13.12
CA ASN A 67 6.87 3.84 14.41
C ASN A 67 6.61 5.32 14.77
N PRO A 68 6.67 5.70 16.07
CA PRO A 68 6.68 7.10 16.47
C PRO A 68 7.72 7.92 15.69
N GLY A 69 7.27 8.99 15.04
CA GLY A 69 8.07 9.86 14.19
C GLY A 69 8.17 9.45 12.73
N GLU A 70 7.66 8.29 12.31
CA GLU A 70 7.59 7.89 10.91
C GLU A 70 6.42 8.56 10.17
N GLU A 71 6.62 8.76 8.88
CA GLU A 71 5.63 9.33 7.97
C GLU A 71 5.68 8.63 6.62
N VAL A 72 4.52 8.52 5.98
CA VAL A 72 4.36 7.92 4.65
C VAL A 72 3.40 8.74 3.81
N TYR A 73 3.53 8.61 2.50
CA TYR A 73 2.60 9.13 1.51
C TYR A 73 1.76 8.00 0.94
N VAL A 74 0.46 8.03 1.20
CA VAL A 74 -0.52 7.23 0.46
C VAL A 74 -0.88 8.00 -0.80
N THR A 75 -0.54 7.48 -1.97
CA THR A 75 -0.76 8.17 -3.25
C THR A 75 -1.83 7.45 -4.04
N SER A 76 -2.89 8.18 -4.40
CA SER A 76 -3.97 7.70 -5.25
C SER A 76 -3.65 8.02 -6.72
N TYR A 77 -3.91 7.07 -7.62
CA TYR A 77 -3.71 7.20 -9.06
C TYR A 77 -5.00 6.87 -9.82
N GLY A 78 -5.38 7.71 -10.77
CA GLY A 78 -6.47 7.45 -11.71
C GLY A 78 -7.56 8.52 -11.66
N THR A 79 -8.81 8.10 -11.91
CA THR A 79 -9.99 8.98 -11.82
C THR A 79 -10.77 8.63 -10.55
N TRP A 80 -11.24 9.64 -9.82
CA TRP A 80 -12.02 9.50 -8.59
C TRP A 80 -13.23 10.46 -8.61
N ASN A 81 -14.26 10.17 -7.82
CA ASN A 81 -15.48 10.98 -7.72
C ASN A 81 -15.31 12.12 -6.70
N ASP A 82 -14.54 13.15 -7.06
CA ASP A 82 -14.25 14.38 -6.29
C ASP A 82 -13.43 14.20 -5.00
N LEU A 83 -13.53 13.06 -4.32
CA LEU A 83 -12.78 12.73 -3.10
C LEU A 83 -11.80 11.58 -3.38
N PRO A 84 -10.48 11.82 -3.46
CA PRO A 84 -9.49 10.76 -3.74
C PRO A 84 -9.30 9.80 -2.55
N PHE A 85 -9.64 10.26 -1.35
CA PHE A 85 -9.54 9.49 -0.12
C PHE A 85 -10.75 9.68 0.78
N GLU A 86 -11.13 8.60 1.46
CA GLU A 86 -11.91 8.63 2.69
C GLU A 86 -11.02 8.16 3.84
N VAL A 87 -11.03 8.87 4.97
CA VAL A 87 -10.11 8.60 6.09
C VAL A 87 -10.89 8.46 7.39
N VAL A 88 -10.66 7.34 8.08
CA VAL A 88 -11.16 7.09 9.43
C VAL A 88 -9.97 6.99 10.38
N HIS A 89 -10.00 7.77 11.46
CA HIS A 89 -8.95 7.78 12.46
C HIS A 89 -9.49 7.24 13.78
N GLU A 90 -8.83 6.20 14.28
CA GLU A 90 -9.04 5.55 15.57
C GLU A 90 -7.79 5.75 16.45
N ALA A 91 -7.80 5.25 17.69
CA ALA A 91 -6.76 5.54 18.66
C ALA A 91 -5.36 5.04 18.26
N ASP A 92 -5.29 3.88 17.61
CA ASP A 92 -4.07 3.18 17.19
C ASP A 92 -4.09 2.77 15.71
N CYS A 93 -5.09 3.22 14.96
CA CYS A 93 -5.29 2.88 13.56
C CYS A 93 -5.78 4.08 12.73
N ILE A 94 -5.24 4.23 11.53
CA ILE A 94 -5.81 5.07 10.47
C ILE A 94 -6.21 4.15 9.33
N THR A 95 -7.48 4.19 8.94
CA THR A 95 -7.95 3.55 7.71
C THR A 95 -8.04 4.59 6.61
N VAL A 96 -7.35 4.34 5.50
CA VAL A 96 -7.42 5.15 4.28
C VAL A 96 -8.09 4.33 3.19
N TRP A 97 -9.27 4.77 2.77
CA TRP A 97 -9.93 4.29 1.56
C TRP A 97 -9.46 5.11 0.38
N ALA A 98 -8.72 4.51 -0.55
CA ALA A 98 -8.47 5.14 -1.84
C ALA A 98 -9.66 4.86 -2.77
N THR A 99 -10.30 5.92 -3.26
CA THR A 99 -11.49 5.82 -4.12
C THR A 99 -11.12 5.65 -5.60
N SER A 100 -9.82 5.61 -5.90
CA SER A 100 -9.24 5.38 -7.21
C SER A 100 -9.05 3.89 -7.51
N TRP A 101 -8.68 3.57 -8.75
CA TRP A 101 -8.37 2.20 -9.15
C TRP A 101 -7.08 1.65 -8.54
N PHE A 102 -6.17 2.53 -8.12
CA PHE A 102 -4.87 2.15 -7.62
C PHE A 102 -4.35 3.13 -6.57
N ALA A 103 -3.59 2.61 -5.60
CA ALA A 103 -2.85 3.40 -4.63
C ALA A 103 -1.49 2.79 -4.29
N THR A 104 -0.53 3.62 -3.87
CA THR A 104 0.79 3.20 -3.37
C THR A 104 1.07 3.83 -2.02
N VAL A 105 1.92 3.20 -1.22
CA VAL A 105 2.47 3.81 0.00
C VAL A 105 3.98 3.95 -0.15
N SER A 106 4.48 5.16 -0.01
CA SER A 106 5.92 5.46 -0.07
C SER A 106 6.39 6.21 1.16
N ASP A 107 7.68 6.13 1.47
CA ASP A 107 8.31 7.01 2.45
C ASP A 107 8.50 8.44 1.89
N ARG A 108 9.16 9.29 2.68
CA ARG A 108 9.46 10.68 2.31
C ARG A 108 10.43 10.83 1.15
N ASP A 109 11.28 9.84 0.94
CA ASP A 109 12.30 9.82 -0.11
C ASP A 109 11.68 9.30 -1.43
N GLY A 110 10.44 8.82 -1.36
CA GLY A 110 9.64 8.36 -2.49
C GLY A 110 9.79 6.87 -2.79
N GLU A 111 10.46 6.13 -1.90
CA GLU A 111 10.66 4.68 -1.98
C GLU A 111 9.45 3.94 -1.42
N GLU A 112 9.17 2.75 -1.94
CA GLU A 112 8.03 1.94 -1.48
C GLU A 112 8.17 1.61 0.02
N PHE A 113 7.13 1.94 0.78
CA PHE A 113 7.09 1.62 2.20
C PHE A 113 6.60 0.18 2.36
N PRO A 114 7.37 -0.74 2.97
CA PRO A 114 6.99 -2.14 3.00
C PRO A 114 5.71 -2.38 3.80
N PRO A 115 4.77 -3.19 3.27
CA PRO A 115 3.56 -3.59 3.98
C PRO A 115 3.86 -4.59 5.11
N GLY A 116 2.88 -4.74 6.00
CA GLY A 116 2.92 -5.62 7.15
C GLY A 116 3.68 -5.05 8.35
N ARG A 117 3.50 -5.72 9.50
CA ARG A 117 4.13 -5.30 10.75
C ARG A 117 5.63 -5.59 10.73
N ARG A 118 6.43 -4.54 10.87
CA ARG A 118 7.89 -4.65 11.03
C ARG A 118 8.23 -5.20 12.41
N THR A 119 8.70 -6.44 12.47
CA THR A 119 9.22 -7.04 13.70
C THR A 119 10.68 -6.61 13.92
N GLY A 120 10.88 -5.41 14.46
CA GLY A 120 12.20 -4.95 14.86
C GLY A 120 12.63 -5.49 16.24
N GLY A 121 13.30 -6.64 16.28
CA GLY A 121 14.25 -7.04 17.34
C GLY A 121 13.71 -7.76 18.59
N ASN A 122 14.11 -9.03 18.74
CA ASN A 122 13.84 -10.00 19.81
C ASN A 122 12.48 -10.73 19.70
N GLN A 123 12.55 -11.97 19.21
CA GLN A 123 11.42 -12.89 19.13
C GLN A 123 11.02 -13.33 20.56
N GLY A 124 10.07 -12.62 21.15
CA GLY A 124 9.19 -13.17 22.20
C GLY A 124 8.19 -14.15 21.56
N PRO A 125 7.69 -15.15 22.31
CA PRO A 125 7.09 -16.33 21.72
C PRO A 125 5.80 -15.98 20.96
N VAL A 126 5.76 -16.44 19.70
CA VAL A 126 4.55 -16.48 18.87
C VAL A 126 3.60 -17.47 19.52
N ARG A 127 2.39 -17.03 19.90
CA ARG A 127 1.37 -17.95 20.42
C ARG A 127 0.81 -18.80 19.27
N ALA A 128 0.71 -20.09 19.55
CA ALA A 128 0.04 -21.11 18.75
C ALA A 128 -1.47 -20.87 18.62
#